data_AF-A0A7C4GK66-F1
#
_entry.id   AF-A0A7C4GK66-F1
#
_cell.length_a   1.000
_cell.length_b   1.000
_cell.length_c   1.000
_cell.angle_alpha   90.00
_cell.angle_beta   90.00
_cell.angle_gamma   90.00
#
_symmetry.space_group_name_H-M   'P 1'
#
loop_
_entity.id
_entity.type
_entity.pdbx_description
1 polymer ?
#
loop_
_entity_poly.entity_id
_entity_poly.type
_entity_poly.pdbx_seq_one_letter_code
_entity_poly.pdbx_strand_id
1 'polypeptide(L)'
;MLEIPLAQRIIILFLTLYMFSYLIGVPDVALFTTYPTSFQLFLLMEQLIVNLIIAIAVGVLFKPGKASKDLFSEVKRYFSKRSSLHWPWRFALASVLFVPIYYFFGFIFSPITGPFYDNPELGLGLVIPSPEVIVPVELARGLIYALTFTPLIALIRLSRWRLGLYLGALLAIIGAVVPQLVNVAWPIELRLGHGVEMVLDSIAQGFMIVWLLWPDRGR
;
A
#
# COMPACT_ATOMS: atom_id res chain seq x y z
N MET A 1 -6.27 -18.46 1.16
CA MET A 1 -7.63 -17.89 1.20
C MET A 1 -7.95 -17.47 2.63
N LEU A 2 -8.67 -16.35 2.84
CA LEU A 2 -8.96 -15.85 4.20
C LEU A 2 -10.07 -16.69 4.85
N GLU A 3 -9.70 -17.55 5.81
CA GLU A 3 -10.59 -18.50 6.50
C GLU A 3 -11.41 -17.84 7.63
N ILE A 4 -11.97 -16.66 7.37
CA ILE A 4 -12.76 -15.85 8.30
C ILE A 4 -14.20 -15.65 7.81
N PRO A 5 -15.16 -15.30 8.69
CA PRO A 5 -16.54 -14.98 8.32
C PRO A 5 -16.64 -13.96 7.19
N LEU A 6 -17.71 -14.06 6.39
CA LEU A 6 -17.92 -13.22 5.21
C LEU A 6 -17.82 -11.71 5.52
N ALA A 7 -18.49 -11.24 6.58
CA ALA A 7 -18.45 -9.84 6.97
C ALA A 7 -17.02 -9.36 7.29
N GLN A 8 -16.26 -10.13 8.08
CA GLN A 8 -14.86 -9.79 8.39
C GLN A 8 -13.97 -9.83 7.16
N ARG A 9 -14.22 -10.77 6.23
CA ARG A 9 -13.52 -10.85 4.94
C ARG A 9 -13.78 -9.61 4.09
N ILE A 10 -15.02 -9.19 3.95
CA ILE A 10 -15.37 -7.97 3.20
C ILE A 10 -14.71 -6.76 3.84
N ILE A 11 -14.78 -6.62 5.17
CA ILE A 11 -14.16 -5.50 5.89
C ILE A 11 -12.66 -5.45 5.66
N ILE A 12 -11.93 -6.56 5.85
CA ILE A 12 -10.48 -6.54 5.69
C ILE A 12 -10.06 -6.32 4.23
N LEU A 13 -10.79 -6.89 3.27
CA LEU A 13 -10.56 -6.65 1.85
C LEU A 13 -10.81 -5.19 1.51
N PHE A 14 -11.94 -4.62 1.93
CA PHE A 14 -12.28 -3.22 1.70
C PHE A 14 -11.21 -2.28 2.26
N LEU A 15 -10.86 -2.45 3.55
CA LEU A 15 -9.85 -1.61 4.19
C LEU A 15 -8.50 -1.72 3.49
N THR A 16 -8.09 -2.92 3.07
CA THR A 16 -6.83 -3.14 2.35
C THR A 16 -6.87 -2.49 0.96
N LEU A 17 -7.92 -2.76 0.19
CA LEU A 17 -8.09 -2.26 -1.17
C LEU A 17 -8.16 -0.75 -1.17
N TYR A 18 -9.09 -0.17 -0.40
CA TYR A 18 -9.29 1.27 -0.34
C TYR A 18 -8.07 2.02 0.21
N MET A 19 -7.36 1.42 1.17
CA MET A 19 -6.13 2.00 1.68
C MET A 19 -5.07 2.10 0.57
N PHE A 20 -4.76 1.00 -0.11
CA PHE A 20 -3.66 0.95 -1.07
C PHE A 20 -4.01 1.46 -2.46
N SER A 21 -5.27 1.42 -2.85
CA SER A 21 -5.71 1.96 -4.14
C SER A 21 -5.84 3.47 -4.12
N TYR A 22 -6.07 4.07 -2.95
CA TYR A 22 -6.40 5.49 -2.87
C TYR A 22 -5.87 6.21 -1.63
N LEU A 23 -6.28 5.82 -0.41
CA LEU A 23 -6.02 6.65 0.79
C LEU A 23 -4.53 6.90 1.03
N ILE A 24 -3.67 5.91 0.75
CA ILE A 24 -2.24 6.02 0.91
C ILE A 24 -1.61 7.10 0.00
N GLY A 25 -2.22 7.34 -1.16
CA GLY A 25 -1.79 8.32 -2.15
C GLY A 25 -2.49 9.68 -2.04
N VAL A 26 -3.46 9.85 -1.13
CA VAL A 26 -4.12 11.15 -0.91
C VAL A 26 -3.12 12.26 -0.56
N PRO A 27 -2.13 12.04 0.34
CA PRO A 27 -1.10 13.04 0.58
C PRO A 27 -0.33 13.40 -0.69
N ASP A 28 -0.03 12.43 -1.55
CA ASP A 28 0.68 12.70 -2.81
C ASP A 28 -0.14 13.54 -3.75
N VAL A 29 -1.42 13.22 -3.93
CA VAL A 29 -2.30 14.06 -4.74
C VAL A 29 -2.39 15.48 -4.19
N ALA A 30 -2.48 15.63 -2.87
CA ALA A 30 -2.56 16.94 -2.23
C ALA A 30 -1.26 17.76 -2.32
N LEU A 31 -0.10 17.10 -2.39
CA LEU A 31 1.22 17.75 -2.32
C LEU A 31 1.93 17.87 -3.67
N PHE A 32 1.75 16.90 -4.57
CA PHE A 32 2.42 16.82 -5.86
C PHE A 32 1.54 17.29 -7.03
N THR A 33 0.27 17.63 -6.78
CA THR A 33 -0.65 18.10 -7.83
C THR A 33 -1.32 19.42 -7.47
N THR A 34 -1.79 20.12 -8.49
CA THR A 34 -2.59 21.35 -8.35
C THR A 34 -4.10 21.10 -8.47
N TYR A 35 -4.57 19.88 -8.21
CA TYR A 35 -5.97 19.52 -8.40
C TYR A 35 -6.91 20.18 -7.38
N PRO A 36 -8.09 20.71 -7.81
CA PRO A 36 -9.05 21.32 -6.90
C PRO A 36 -9.56 20.36 -5.82
N THR A 37 -9.82 20.87 -4.61
CA THR A 37 -10.35 20.06 -3.49
C THR A 37 -11.65 19.33 -3.85
N SER A 38 -12.54 19.96 -4.63
CA SER A 38 -13.79 19.34 -5.08
C SER A 38 -13.54 18.08 -5.92
N PHE A 39 -12.52 18.10 -6.77
CA PHE A 39 -12.12 16.96 -7.57
C PHE A 39 -11.51 15.85 -6.70
N GLN A 40 -10.66 16.20 -5.74
CA GLN A 40 -10.10 15.22 -4.79
C GLN A 40 -11.19 14.55 -3.94
N LEU A 41 -12.21 15.30 -3.51
CA LEU A 41 -13.36 14.75 -2.78
C LEU A 41 -14.21 13.82 -3.65
N PHE A 42 -14.41 14.18 -4.93
CA PHE A 42 -15.08 13.32 -5.89
C PHE A 42 -14.36 11.98 -6.04
N LEU A 43 -13.04 12.01 -6.28
CA LEU A 43 -12.22 10.81 -6.39
C LEU A 43 -12.25 9.95 -5.12
N LEU A 44 -12.23 10.58 -3.94
CA LEU A 44 -12.34 9.88 -2.66
C LEU A 44 -13.65 9.09 -2.54
N MET A 45 -14.78 9.71 -2.89
CA MET A 45 -16.09 9.04 -2.83
C MET A 45 -16.24 7.96 -3.91
N GLU A 46 -15.77 8.22 -5.13
CA GLU A 46 -15.74 7.25 -6.21
C GLU A 46 -14.95 6.00 -5.79
N GLN A 47 -13.73 6.19 -5.30
CA GLN A 47 -12.86 5.08 -4.89
C GLN A 47 -13.40 4.34 -3.67
N LEU A 48 -14.07 5.01 -2.74
CA LEU A 48 -14.77 4.35 -1.63
C LEU A 48 -15.83 3.37 -2.16
N ILE A 49 -16.67 3.81 -3.09
CA ILE A 49 -17.76 3.00 -3.66
C ILE A 49 -17.19 1.83 -4.45
N VAL A 50 -16.23 2.09 -5.35
CA VAL A 50 -15.61 1.06 -6.21
C VAL A 50 -14.94 -0.02 -5.36
N ASN A 51 -14.11 0.37 -4.37
CA ASN A 51 -13.40 -0.61 -3.55
C ASN A 51 -14.35 -1.39 -2.63
N LEU A 52 -15.46 -0.80 -2.17
CA LEU A 52 -16.48 -1.51 -1.42
C LEU A 52 -17.17 -2.58 -2.28
N ILE A 53 -17.55 -2.23 -3.52
CA ILE A 53 -18.15 -3.18 -4.47
C ILE A 53 -17.19 -4.32 -4.77
N ILE A 54 -15.91 -4.03 -5.04
CA ILE A 54 -14.90 -5.06 -5.30
C ILE A 54 -14.70 -5.94 -4.07
N ALA A 55 -14.62 -5.37 -2.87
CA ALA A 55 -14.46 -6.15 -1.64
C ALA A 55 -15.65 -7.09 -1.37
N ILE A 56 -16.89 -6.63 -1.63
CA ILE A 56 -18.10 -7.45 -1.55
C ILE A 56 -18.04 -8.56 -2.59
N ALA A 57 -17.75 -8.22 -3.86
CA ALA A 57 -17.70 -9.19 -4.96
C ALA A 57 -16.64 -10.27 -4.69
N VAL A 58 -15.41 -9.88 -4.34
CA VAL A 58 -14.34 -10.82 -4.00
C VAL A 58 -14.71 -11.63 -2.76
N GLY A 59 -15.26 -10.97 -1.73
CA GLY A 59 -15.72 -11.62 -0.51
C GLY A 59 -16.76 -12.71 -0.77
N VAL A 60 -17.72 -12.47 -1.66
CA VAL A 60 -18.83 -13.40 -1.97
C VAL A 60 -18.41 -14.50 -2.94
N LEU A 61 -17.68 -14.15 -4.01
CA LEU A 61 -17.29 -15.09 -5.08
C LEU A 61 -16.19 -16.05 -4.63
N PHE A 62 -15.23 -15.57 -3.83
CA PHE A 62 -14.12 -16.37 -3.34
C PHE A 62 -14.40 -16.79 -1.90
N LYS A 63 -15.17 -17.88 -1.73
CA LYS A 63 -15.49 -18.47 -0.41
C LYS A 63 -14.41 -19.46 0.07
N PRO A 64 -13.91 -19.33 1.32
CA PRO A 64 -12.98 -20.31 1.88
C PRO A 64 -13.69 -21.66 2.10
N GLY A 65 -12.94 -22.76 1.96
CA GLY A 65 -13.46 -24.10 2.22
C GLY A 65 -13.95 -24.31 3.66
N LYS A 66 -13.39 -23.58 4.63
CA LYS A 66 -13.88 -23.48 6.01
C LYS A 66 -13.70 -22.05 6.53
N ALA A 67 -14.72 -21.50 7.18
CA ALA A 67 -14.65 -20.23 7.91
C ALA A 67 -14.59 -20.52 9.42
N SER A 68 -13.41 -20.86 9.90
CA SER A 68 -13.21 -21.34 11.28
C SER A 68 -12.46 -20.35 12.18
N LYS A 69 -11.93 -19.26 11.62
CA LYS A 69 -11.10 -18.29 12.35
C LYS A 69 -11.83 -16.97 12.51
N ASP A 70 -11.55 -16.29 13.61
CA ASP A 70 -12.03 -14.93 13.88
C ASP A 70 -10.87 -13.94 13.71
N LEU A 71 -11.07 -12.87 12.93
CA LEU A 71 -10.04 -11.86 12.61
C LEU A 71 -9.38 -11.29 13.88
N PHE A 72 -10.18 -10.85 14.84
CA PHE A 72 -9.68 -10.22 16.06
C PHE A 72 -8.87 -11.20 16.91
N SER A 73 -9.34 -12.45 17.01
CA SER A 73 -8.63 -13.52 17.69
C SER A 73 -7.29 -13.86 17.03
N GLU A 74 -7.24 -13.87 15.70
CA GLU A 74 -6.00 -14.10 14.94
C GLU A 74 -5.00 -12.96 15.12
N VAL A 75 -5.45 -11.70 15.07
CA VAL A 75 -4.61 -10.52 15.29
C VAL A 75 -4.10 -10.47 16.74
N LYS A 76 -4.98 -10.72 17.72
CA LYS A 76 -4.59 -10.79 19.15
C LYS A 76 -3.55 -11.87 19.37
N ARG A 77 -3.74 -13.06 18.79
CA ARG A 77 -2.79 -14.17 18.87
C ARG A 77 -1.48 -13.87 18.16
N TYR A 78 -1.52 -13.10 17.08
CA TYR A 78 -0.32 -12.64 16.40
C TYR A 78 0.52 -11.73 17.30
N PHE A 79 -0.10 -10.74 17.94
CA PHE A 79 0.59 -9.85 18.87
C PHE A 79 1.11 -10.57 20.11
N SER A 80 0.42 -11.61 20.59
CA SER A 80 0.86 -12.40 21.75
C SER A 80 2.09 -13.28 21.51
N LYS A 81 2.58 -13.39 20.26
CA LYS A 81 3.81 -14.13 19.93
C LYS A 81 5.10 -13.41 20.34
N ARG A 82 5.03 -12.14 20.72
CA ARG A 82 6.17 -11.35 21.22
C ARG A 82 5.70 -10.50 22.40
N SER A 83 6.65 -10.05 23.23
CA SER A 83 6.33 -9.04 24.25
C SER A 83 5.84 -7.75 23.58
N SER A 84 4.86 -7.10 24.21
CA SER A 84 4.20 -5.89 23.72
C SER A 84 5.18 -4.76 23.41
N LEU A 85 6.28 -4.67 24.17
CA LEU A 85 7.33 -3.67 23.99
C LEU A 85 8.12 -3.83 22.67
N HIS A 86 8.09 -5.01 22.04
CA HIS A 86 8.78 -5.20 20.76
C HIS A 86 8.00 -4.71 19.55
N TRP A 87 6.69 -4.47 19.67
CA TRP A 87 5.89 -4.05 18.52
C TRP A 87 6.12 -2.59 18.14
N PRO A 88 6.08 -1.62 19.09
CA PRO A 88 6.24 -0.20 18.75
C PRO A 88 7.52 0.09 17.96
N TRP A 89 8.68 -0.45 18.37
CA TRP A 89 9.93 -0.19 17.64
C TRP A 89 9.96 -0.83 16.25
N ARG A 90 9.27 -1.96 16.03
CA ARG A 90 9.18 -2.59 14.69
C ARG A 90 8.32 -1.77 13.75
N PHE A 91 7.21 -1.21 14.24
CA PHE A 91 6.39 -0.26 13.47
C PHE A 91 7.14 1.05 13.20
N ALA A 92 7.84 1.58 14.20
CA ALA A 92 8.70 2.76 14.02
C ALA A 92 9.81 2.50 13.01
N LEU A 93 10.46 1.33 13.06
CA LEU A 93 11.48 0.95 12.10
C LEU A 93 10.89 0.74 10.70
N ALA A 94 9.68 0.18 10.58
CA ALA A 94 8.99 0.06 9.28
C ALA A 94 8.67 1.43 8.67
N SER A 95 8.27 2.38 9.51
CA SER A 95 8.07 3.79 9.14
C SER A 95 9.37 4.42 8.62
N VAL A 96 10.47 4.27 9.37
CA VAL A 96 11.77 4.83 9.00
C VAL A 96 12.36 4.17 7.76
N LEU A 97 12.28 2.84 7.63
CA LEU A 97 12.87 2.10 6.50
C LEU A 97 12.13 2.31 5.18
N PHE A 98 10.90 2.82 5.22
CA PHE A 98 10.20 3.15 3.98
C PHE A 98 10.83 4.37 3.27
N VAL A 99 11.31 5.37 4.03
CA VAL A 99 11.96 6.57 3.47
C VAL A 99 13.16 6.25 2.55
N PRO A 100 14.17 5.44 2.95
CA PRO A 100 15.26 5.11 2.05
C PRO A 100 14.83 4.24 0.87
N ILE A 101 13.77 3.42 0.99
CA ILE A 101 13.23 2.66 -0.15
C ILE A 101 12.64 3.62 -1.18
N TYR A 102 11.80 4.56 -0.72
CA TYR A 102 11.22 5.62 -1.55
C TYR A 102 12.30 6.41 -2.29
N TYR A 103 13.29 6.94 -1.57
CA TYR A 103 14.37 7.72 -2.20
C TYR A 103 15.23 6.87 -3.15
N PHE A 104 15.48 5.60 -2.83
CA PHE A 104 16.29 4.72 -3.66
C PHE A 104 15.64 4.48 -5.03
N PHE A 105 14.35 4.12 -5.06
CA PHE A 105 13.66 3.91 -6.33
C PHE A 105 13.39 5.22 -7.06
N GLY A 106 12.98 6.28 -6.34
CA GLY A 106 12.83 7.62 -6.92
C GLY A 106 14.11 8.10 -7.58
N PHE A 107 15.28 7.91 -6.95
CA PHE A 107 16.57 8.26 -7.53
C PHE A 107 16.86 7.45 -8.81
N ILE A 108 16.66 6.14 -8.79
CA ILE A 108 16.93 5.25 -9.95
C ILE A 108 16.07 5.63 -11.15
N PHE A 109 14.81 5.99 -10.93
CA PHE A 109 13.85 6.30 -12.00
C PHE A 109 13.76 7.80 -12.33
N SER A 110 14.37 8.67 -11.53
CA SER A 110 14.40 10.12 -11.77
C SER A 110 14.87 10.56 -13.17
N PRO A 111 15.79 9.86 -13.87
CA PRO A 111 16.14 10.24 -15.24
C PRO A 111 14.97 10.10 -16.23
N ILE A 112 13.98 9.26 -15.90
CA ILE A 112 12.77 9.03 -16.70
C ILE A 112 11.65 9.94 -16.20
N THR A 113 11.41 9.97 -14.89
CA THR A 113 10.24 10.65 -14.30
C THR A 113 10.48 12.14 -14.05
N GLY A 114 11.69 12.53 -13.63
CA GLY A 114 12.06 13.92 -13.28
C GLY A 114 11.72 14.97 -14.35
N PRO A 115 12.01 14.75 -15.65
CA PRO A 115 11.68 15.71 -16.70
C PRO A 115 10.19 16.10 -16.77
N PHE A 116 9.27 15.25 -16.29
CA PHE A 116 7.85 15.53 -16.27
C PHE A 116 7.40 16.41 -15.09
N TYR A 117 8.19 16.46 -14.01
CA TYR A 117 7.95 17.33 -12.86
C TYR A 117 8.60 18.71 -13.04
N ASP A 118 9.71 18.78 -13.75
CA ASP A 118 10.49 20.02 -13.92
C ASP A 118 10.04 20.87 -15.13
N ASN A 119 9.06 20.39 -15.91
CA ASN A 119 8.59 21.08 -17.12
C ASN A 119 7.10 21.46 -17.04
N PRO A 120 6.78 22.69 -16.60
CA PRO A 120 5.42 23.20 -16.55
C PRO A 120 4.72 23.27 -17.92
N GLU A 121 5.47 23.35 -19.03
CA GLU A 121 4.90 23.46 -20.39
C GLU A 121 4.14 22.19 -20.81
N LEU A 122 4.41 21.05 -20.15
CA LEU A 122 3.68 19.80 -20.38
C LEU A 122 2.24 19.86 -19.82
N GLY A 123 1.89 20.86 -19.02
CA GLY A 123 0.54 21.05 -18.50
C GLY A 123 0.05 19.93 -17.56
N LEU A 124 0.96 19.14 -17.01
CA LEU A 124 0.64 17.97 -16.18
C LEU A 124 0.29 18.34 -14.72
N GLY A 125 0.56 19.59 -14.31
CA GLY A 125 0.29 20.07 -12.95
C GLY A 125 1.09 19.33 -11.87
N LEU A 126 2.26 18.80 -12.22
CA LEU A 126 3.15 18.05 -11.33
C LEU A 126 4.19 18.99 -10.70
N VAL A 127 4.49 18.77 -9.43
CA VAL A 127 5.55 19.49 -8.70
C VAL A 127 6.30 18.52 -7.78
N ILE A 128 7.60 18.77 -7.55
CA ILE A 128 8.39 18.06 -6.54
C ILE A 128 8.38 18.89 -5.26
N PRO A 129 7.77 18.40 -4.16
CA PRO A 129 7.80 19.07 -2.87
C PRO A 129 9.21 19.08 -2.26
N SER A 130 9.42 19.96 -1.29
CA SER A 130 10.69 20.02 -0.57
C SER A 130 10.90 18.81 0.35
N PRO A 131 12.15 18.46 0.71
CA PRO A 131 12.43 17.33 1.60
C PRO A 131 11.74 17.43 2.97
N GLU A 132 11.52 18.65 3.49
CA GLU A 132 10.83 18.90 4.76
C GLU A 132 9.35 18.49 4.72
N VAL A 133 8.76 18.43 3.53
CA VAL A 133 7.39 17.94 3.30
C VAL A 133 7.39 16.45 3.00
N ILE A 134 8.29 15.98 2.14
CA ILE A 134 8.35 14.58 1.71
C ILE A 134 8.65 13.65 2.90
N VAL A 135 9.67 13.96 3.70
CA VAL A 135 10.13 13.04 4.75
C VAL A 135 9.04 12.71 5.78
N PRO A 136 8.32 13.68 6.38
CA PRO A 136 7.22 13.37 7.30
C PRO A 136 6.09 12.54 6.67
N VAL A 137 5.78 12.81 5.40
CA VAL A 137 4.72 12.10 4.65
C VAL A 137 5.13 10.65 4.42
N GLU A 138 6.34 10.40 3.96
CA GLU A 138 6.84 9.04 3.75
C GLU A 138 6.97 8.30 5.09
N LEU A 139 7.41 8.95 6.17
CA LEU A 139 7.40 8.33 7.52
C LEU A 139 5.99 7.88 7.91
N ALA A 140 4.98 8.75 7.77
CA ALA A 140 3.59 8.40 8.04
C ALA A 140 3.12 7.25 7.14
N ARG A 141 3.48 7.27 5.86
CA ARG A 141 3.14 6.23 4.89
C ARG A 141 3.70 4.87 5.26
N GLY A 142 4.97 4.81 5.65
CA GLY A 142 5.60 3.57 6.10
C GLY A 142 4.88 2.96 7.32
N LEU A 143 4.41 3.80 8.24
CA LEU A 143 3.58 3.35 9.38
C LEU A 143 2.22 2.81 8.90
N ILE A 144 1.53 3.52 8.00
CA ILE A 144 0.23 3.10 7.47
C ILE A 144 0.36 1.77 6.71
N TYR A 145 1.42 1.57 5.91
CA TYR A 145 1.70 0.28 5.26
C TYR A 145 1.83 -0.84 6.29
N ALA A 146 2.64 -0.64 7.34
CA ALA A 146 2.85 -1.63 8.38
C ALA A 146 1.56 -1.98 9.13
N LEU A 147 0.76 -0.97 9.49
CA LEU A 147 -0.53 -1.16 10.17
C LEU A 147 -1.53 -1.90 9.29
N THR A 148 -1.65 -1.53 8.01
CA THR A 148 -2.58 -2.15 7.07
C THR A 148 -2.22 -3.60 6.75
N PHE A 149 -0.93 -3.90 6.61
CA PHE A 149 -0.48 -5.29 6.37
C PHE A 149 -0.53 -6.19 7.60
N THR A 150 -0.47 -5.65 8.81
CA THR A 150 -0.49 -6.45 10.05
C THR A 150 -1.63 -7.47 10.13
N PRO A 151 -2.92 -7.11 9.92
CA PRO A 151 -4.00 -8.09 9.93
C PRO A 151 -3.85 -9.15 8.82
N LEU A 152 -3.33 -8.78 7.64
CA LEU A 152 -3.08 -9.74 6.57
C LEU A 152 -1.97 -10.73 6.94
N ILE A 153 -0.90 -10.24 7.57
CA ILE A 153 0.18 -11.08 8.08
C ILE A 153 -0.38 -12.06 9.12
N ALA A 154 -1.19 -11.60 10.06
CA ALA A 154 -1.79 -12.45 11.09
C ALA A 154 -2.65 -13.58 10.50
N LEU A 155 -3.41 -13.29 9.44
CA LEU A 155 -4.33 -14.24 8.81
C LEU A 155 -3.66 -15.19 7.82
N ILE A 156 -2.76 -14.70 6.99
CA ILE A 156 -2.23 -15.45 5.85
C ILE A 156 -1.10 -16.39 6.30
N ARG A 157 -1.33 -17.69 6.04
CA ARG A 157 -0.39 -18.77 6.37
C ARG A 157 0.43 -19.15 5.14
N LEU A 158 1.41 -18.30 4.84
CA LEU A 158 2.46 -18.57 3.85
C LEU A 158 3.83 -18.59 4.54
N SER A 159 4.84 -19.14 3.88
CA SER A 159 6.23 -18.98 4.33
C SER A 159 6.63 -17.50 4.24
N ARG A 160 7.63 -17.09 5.05
CA ARG A 160 8.07 -15.68 5.12
C ARG A 160 8.33 -15.06 3.74
N TRP A 161 9.06 -15.77 2.89
CA TRP A 161 9.33 -15.35 1.51
C TRP A 161 8.06 -15.21 0.65
N ARG A 162 7.19 -16.22 0.67
CA ARG A 162 5.95 -16.21 -0.11
C ARG A 162 5.00 -15.12 0.37
N LEU A 163 4.96 -14.83 1.67
CA LEU A 163 4.16 -13.74 2.21
C LEU A 163 4.70 -12.38 1.78
N GLY A 164 6.02 -12.18 1.82
CA GLY A 164 6.66 -10.95 1.33
C GLY A 164 6.31 -10.67 -0.13
N LEU A 165 6.48 -11.68 -0.99
CA LEU A 165 6.11 -11.57 -2.40
C LEU A 165 4.60 -11.37 -2.59
N TYR A 166 3.76 -12.05 -1.83
CA TYR A 166 2.30 -11.91 -1.93
C TYR A 166 1.85 -10.49 -1.57
N LEU A 167 2.33 -9.93 -0.45
CA LEU A 167 1.97 -8.57 -0.04
C LEU A 167 2.60 -7.51 -0.94
N GLY A 168 3.84 -7.74 -1.40
CA GLY A 168 4.49 -6.86 -2.37
C GLY A 168 3.76 -6.85 -3.71
N ALA A 169 3.34 -8.01 -4.22
CA ALA A 169 2.56 -8.12 -5.46
C ALA A 169 1.16 -7.50 -5.30
N LEU A 170 0.53 -7.66 -4.13
CA LEU A 170 -0.75 -7.01 -3.82
C LEU A 170 -0.61 -5.48 -3.95
N LEU A 171 0.41 -4.91 -3.33
CA LEU A 171 0.68 -3.47 -3.40
C LEU A 171 1.10 -3.04 -4.81
N ALA A 172 1.93 -3.81 -5.49
CA ALA A 172 2.36 -3.51 -6.86
C ALA A 172 1.17 -3.49 -7.83
N ILE A 173 0.23 -4.42 -7.72
CA ILE A 173 -0.93 -4.45 -8.62
C ILE A 173 -1.88 -3.28 -8.32
N ILE A 174 -2.25 -3.12 -7.04
CA ILE A 174 -3.29 -2.17 -6.65
C ILE A 174 -2.78 -0.73 -6.62
N GLY A 175 -1.57 -0.53 -6.10
CA GLY A 175 -0.96 0.78 -5.89
C GLY A 175 -0.13 1.28 -7.07
N ALA A 176 0.34 0.40 -7.97
CA ALA A 176 1.16 0.81 -9.13
C ALA A 176 0.50 0.47 -10.47
N VAL A 177 0.32 -0.81 -10.79
CA VAL A 177 -0.08 -1.25 -12.14
C VAL A 177 -1.46 -0.70 -12.52
N VAL A 178 -2.48 -0.89 -11.67
CA VAL A 178 -3.84 -0.44 -11.98
C VAL A 178 -3.89 1.08 -12.17
N PRO A 179 -3.36 1.92 -11.25
CA PRO A 179 -3.32 3.37 -11.44
C PRO A 179 -2.64 3.81 -12.74
N GLN A 180 -1.49 3.23 -13.11
CA GLN A 180 -0.77 3.62 -14.33
C GLN A 180 -1.50 3.19 -15.61
N LEU A 181 -2.23 2.07 -15.57
CA LEU A 181 -3.03 1.63 -16.72
C LEU A 181 -4.22 2.55 -16.98
N VAL A 182 -4.87 3.04 -15.92
CA VAL A 182 -6.09 3.87 -16.05
C VAL A 182 -5.81 5.36 -16.16
N ASN A 183 -4.62 5.83 -15.78
CA ASN A 183 -4.25 7.23 -15.88
C ASN A 183 -3.98 7.64 -17.34
N VAL A 184 -5.02 7.86 -18.13
CA VAL A 184 -4.88 8.25 -19.54
C VAL A 184 -4.39 9.69 -19.75
N ALA A 185 -4.29 10.49 -18.68
CA ALA A 185 -3.84 11.87 -18.75
C ALA A 185 -2.31 11.99 -18.86
N TRP A 186 -1.56 11.00 -18.37
CA TRP A 186 -0.10 11.02 -18.42
C TRP A 186 0.47 10.38 -19.70
N PRO A 187 1.58 10.92 -20.24
CA PRO A 187 2.33 10.29 -21.33
C PRO A 187 2.70 8.84 -20.99
N ILE A 188 2.77 7.98 -22.00
CA ILE A 188 3.01 6.54 -21.78
C ILE A 188 4.38 6.29 -21.14
N GLU A 189 5.37 7.11 -21.47
CA GLU A 189 6.73 7.06 -20.92
C GLU A 189 6.73 7.30 -19.41
N LEU A 190 6.00 8.32 -18.95
CA LEU A 190 5.85 8.62 -17.53
C LEU A 190 5.13 7.47 -16.80
N ARG A 191 4.05 6.95 -17.40
CA ARG A 191 3.26 5.85 -16.79
C ARG A 191 4.05 4.57 -16.65
N LEU A 192 4.85 4.23 -17.66
CA LEU A 192 5.69 3.04 -17.63
C LEU A 192 6.87 3.23 -16.70
N GLY A 193 7.56 4.37 -16.77
CA GLY A 193 8.70 4.69 -15.89
C GLY A 193 8.30 4.67 -14.41
N HIS A 194 7.30 5.47 -14.06
CA HIS A 194 6.78 5.53 -12.70
C HIS A 194 6.08 4.23 -12.27
N GLY A 195 5.43 3.53 -13.21
CA GLY A 195 4.82 2.22 -12.92
C GLY A 195 5.85 1.17 -12.52
N VAL A 196 6.97 1.08 -13.25
CA VAL A 196 8.05 0.14 -12.91
C VAL A 196 8.71 0.53 -11.58
N GLU A 197 8.97 1.83 -11.38
CA GLU A 197 9.47 2.38 -10.11
C GLU A 197 8.61 1.90 -8.93
N MET A 198 7.31 2.16 -8.98
CA MET A 198 6.37 1.82 -7.91
C MET A 198 6.18 0.31 -7.73
N VAL A 199 6.28 -0.51 -8.80
CA VAL A 199 6.24 -1.98 -8.67
C VAL A 199 7.43 -2.48 -7.87
N LEU A 200 8.63 -1.97 -8.15
CA LEU A 200 9.84 -2.40 -7.45
C LEU A 200 9.84 -1.93 -5.99
N ASP A 201 9.42 -0.68 -5.75
CA ASP A 201 9.16 -0.14 -4.41
C ASP A 201 8.18 -1.03 -3.63
N SER A 202 7.03 -1.35 -4.25
CA SER A 202 6.00 -2.18 -3.64
C SER A 202 6.50 -3.57 -3.23
N ILE A 203 7.31 -4.21 -4.08
CA ILE A 203 7.90 -5.52 -3.78
C ILE A 203 8.88 -5.40 -2.61
N ALA A 204 9.78 -4.42 -2.65
CA ALA A 204 10.73 -4.17 -1.56
C ALA A 204 9.99 -3.91 -0.24
N GLN A 205 8.92 -3.13 -0.28
CA GLN A 205 8.09 -2.80 0.86
C GLN A 205 7.38 -4.02 1.46
N GLY A 206 6.83 -4.89 0.60
CA GLY A 206 6.23 -6.15 1.03
C GLY A 206 7.23 -7.05 1.77
N PHE A 207 8.46 -7.16 1.25
CA PHE A 207 9.55 -7.89 1.92
C PHE A 207 9.96 -7.25 3.24
N MET A 208 10.22 -5.94 3.24
CA MET A 208 10.65 -5.18 4.41
C MET A 208 9.66 -5.36 5.57
N ILE A 209 8.36 -5.12 5.32
CA ILE A 209 7.33 -5.22 6.36
C ILE A 209 7.21 -6.65 6.86
N VAL A 210 7.19 -7.65 5.96
CA VAL A 210 7.05 -9.05 6.39
C VAL A 210 8.21 -9.48 7.27
N TRP A 211 9.44 -9.05 6.99
CA TRP A 211 10.60 -9.39 7.82
C TRP A 211 10.56 -8.68 9.17
N LEU A 212 10.24 -7.39 9.17
CA LEU A 212 10.15 -6.61 10.41
C LEU A 212 9.00 -7.07 11.30
N LEU A 213 7.88 -7.47 10.72
CA LEU A 213 6.69 -7.85 11.47
C LEU A 213 6.55 -9.37 11.60
N TRP A 214 7.53 -10.16 11.16
CA TRP A 214 7.44 -11.61 11.25
C TRP A 214 7.34 -12.08 12.72
N PRO A 215 6.24 -12.76 13.09
CA PRO A 215 6.17 -13.43 14.38
C PRO A 215 6.97 -14.72 14.28
N ASP A 216 7.62 -15.16 15.37
CA ASP A 216 8.25 -16.48 15.39
C ASP A 216 7.15 -17.55 15.36
N ARG A 217 6.80 -17.94 14.13
CA ARG A 217 5.94 -19.09 13.83
C ARG A 217 6.87 -20.29 13.95
N GLY A 218 6.97 -20.86 15.16
CA GLY A 218 7.72 -22.09 15.41
C GLY A 218 7.53 -23.06 14.23
N ARG A 219 8.64 -23.52 13.67
CA ARG A 219 8.62 -24.56 12.63
C ARG A 219 8.14 -25.86 13.23
#